data_AF-A0A897MVP6-F1
#
_entry.id   AF-A0A897MVP6-F1
#
_cell.length_a   1.000
_cell.length_b   1.000
_cell.length_c   1.000
_cell.angle_alpha   90.00
_cell.angle_beta   90.00
_cell.angle_gamma   90.00
#
_symmetry.space_group_name_H-M   'P 1'
#
loop_
_entity.id
_entity.type
_entity.pdbx_description
1 polymer ?
#
loop_
_entity_poly.entity_id
_entity_poly.type
_entity_poly.pdbx_seq_one_letter_code
_entity_poly.pdbx_strand_id
1 'polypeptide(L)'
;MLRFNWNMLLVMLVLFIILAGVSGIASADDCDRVYDDASNTEQLETTEDEIEYFILIDKDQECGTIRLYNTGDDFRIVLVSIFADEKDILSPSPELEPGENWSTTWDFSQKYDVTNETHSVRVSTTGPDLEANIEKDFDLSEPDIPAQQITDVHLNEEIDEEGDRIAKAAVTFENPSPHANPGHVFVHTTETHGESDLALVPRNEESATSYIELDDDPDGTIEGEIRYTTELIHEDAGVRDQVWFRGEVDGNVTVQRQEFEPVAHPTADDPYRYDTNESVSEHIPPSEQLVAGLLIGGVLVIVIGRRYWN
;
A
#
# COMPACT_ATOMS: atom_id res chain seq x y z
N MET A 1 -48.66 -49.60 2.73
CA MET A 1 -47.28 -50.15 2.82
C MET A 1 -46.50 -49.66 1.61
N LEU A 2 -45.82 -48.51 1.75
CA LEU A 2 -44.82 -48.09 0.77
C LEU A 2 -43.54 -48.88 1.02
N ARG A 3 -43.02 -49.54 -0.01
CA ARG A 3 -41.72 -50.21 0.05
C ARG A 3 -40.63 -49.15 0.00
N PHE A 4 -40.00 -48.91 1.15
CA PHE A 4 -38.87 -48.00 1.29
C PHE A 4 -37.64 -48.65 0.63
N ASN A 5 -37.13 -48.04 -0.44
CA ASN A 5 -36.08 -48.60 -1.28
C ASN A 5 -34.70 -48.23 -0.71
N TRP A 6 -34.07 -49.18 -0.01
CA TRP A 6 -32.77 -49.03 0.66
C TRP A 6 -31.64 -48.58 -0.29
N ASN A 7 -31.74 -48.91 -1.58
CA ASN A 7 -30.74 -48.57 -2.59
C ASN A 7 -30.68 -47.06 -2.91
N MET A 8 -31.72 -46.28 -2.58
CA MET A 8 -31.72 -44.82 -2.82
C MET A 8 -30.99 -44.05 -1.70
N LEU A 9 -30.97 -44.57 -0.47
CA LEU A 9 -30.26 -43.95 0.65
C LEU A 9 -28.74 -44.12 0.51
N LEU A 10 -28.29 -45.23 -0.07
CA LEU A 10 -26.87 -45.52 -0.29
C LEU A 10 -26.28 -44.67 -1.44
N VAL A 11 -27.09 -44.33 -2.45
CA VAL A 11 -26.66 -43.45 -3.54
C VAL A 11 -26.58 -41.98 -3.10
N MET A 12 -27.45 -41.51 -2.19
CA MET A 12 -27.30 -40.18 -1.59
C MET A 12 -26.11 -40.08 -0.63
N LEU A 13 -25.78 -41.15 0.10
CA LEU A 13 -24.62 -41.14 1.02
C LEU A 13 -23.29 -41.12 0.25
N VAL A 14 -23.21 -41.79 -0.90
CA VAL A 14 -22.01 -41.76 -1.78
C VAL A 14 -21.92 -40.45 -2.58
N LEU A 15 -23.04 -39.78 -2.87
CA LEU A 15 -23.00 -38.46 -3.51
C LEU A 15 -22.59 -37.32 -2.55
N PHE A 16 -22.80 -37.49 -1.23
CA PHE A 16 -22.35 -36.51 -0.23
C PHE A 16 -20.86 -36.64 0.12
N ILE A 17 -20.24 -37.80 -0.13
CA ILE A 17 -18.80 -38.03 0.11
C ILE A 17 -17.92 -37.52 -1.05
N ILE A 18 -18.51 -37.14 -2.20
CA ILE A 18 -17.76 -36.55 -3.34
C ILE A 18 -17.86 -35.00 -3.36
N LEU A 19 -18.54 -34.39 -2.39
CA LEU A 19 -18.74 -32.94 -2.30
C LEU A 19 -18.09 -32.29 -1.06
N ALA A 20 -17.33 -33.05 -0.27
CA ALA A 20 -16.41 -32.50 0.73
C ALA A 20 -15.00 -32.50 0.15
N GLY A 21 -14.37 -31.33 0.04
CA GLY A 21 -12.94 -31.23 -0.25
C GLY A 21 -12.54 -30.48 -1.52
N VAL A 22 -13.37 -29.56 -2.02
CA VAL A 22 -12.85 -28.48 -2.88
C VAL A 22 -13.47 -27.15 -2.44
N SER A 23 -13.24 -26.77 -1.18
CA SER A 23 -13.21 -25.36 -0.82
C SER A 23 -11.97 -24.76 -1.48
N GLY A 24 -12.14 -24.34 -2.74
CA GLY A 24 -11.14 -23.65 -3.52
C GLY A 24 -10.81 -22.31 -2.88
N ILE A 25 -9.84 -22.33 -1.97
CA ILE A 25 -8.92 -21.21 -1.82
C ILE A 25 -8.03 -21.29 -3.05
N ALA A 26 -7.93 -20.20 -3.80
CA ALA A 26 -7.02 -20.12 -4.93
C ALA A 26 -5.62 -20.52 -4.44
N SER A 27 -5.16 -21.69 -4.88
CA SER A 27 -3.79 -22.14 -4.63
C SER A 27 -2.89 -21.08 -5.25
N ALA A 28 -2.19 -20.32 -4.42
CA ALA A 28 -0.87 -19.86 -4.83
C ALA A 28 -0.11 -21.11 -5.28
N ASP A 29 0.62 -21.02 -6.38
CA ASP A 29 1.46 -22.14 -6.84
C ASP A 29 2.25 -22.66 -5.63
N ASP A 30 2.24 -23.98 -5.42
CA ASP A 30 2.92 -24.64 -4.30
C ASP A 30 4.32 -24.05 -4.17
N CYS A 31 4.76 -23.68 -2.96
CA CYS A 31 6.16 -23.37 -2.69
C CYS A 31 7.00 -24.51 -3.26
N ASP A 32 7.68 -24.24 -4.37
CA ASP A 32 8.35 -25.25 -5.19
C ASP A 32 9.59 -25.68 -4.42
N ARG A 33 9.43 -26.59 -3.43
CA ARG A 33 10.46 -26.98 -2.46
C ARG A 33 11.83 -27.16 -3.13
N VAL A 34 12.65 -26.11 -3.04
CA VAL A 34 14.07 -26.23 -3.32
C VAL A 34 14.67 -26.72 -2.02
N TYR A 35 15.13 -27.98 -2.03
CA TYR A 35 15.85 -28.59 -0.91
C TYR A 35 17.25 -27.97 -0.80
N ASP A 36 17.34 -26.67 -0.52
CA ASP A 36 18.53 -26.06 0.06
C ASP A 36 18.27 -25.84 1.56
N ASP A 37 18.94 -26.63 2.39
CA ASP A 37 18.69 -26.70 3.84
C ASP A 37 19.13 -25.40 4.56
N ALA A 38 19.97 -24.58 3.91
CA ALA A 38 20.55 -23.39 4.52
C ALA A 38 19.60 -22.18 4.56
N SER A 39 18.66 -22.07 3.61
CA SER A 39 17.72 -20.95 3.52
C SER A 39 16.37 -21.23 4.18
N ASN A 40 16.14 -22.46 4.64
CA ASN A 40 14.89 -22.85 5.26
C ASN A 40 14.90 -22.60 6.78
N THR A 41 13.78 -22.10 7.30
CA THR A 41 13.50 -22.06 8.74
C THR A 41 12.27 -22.90 9.01
N GLU A 42 12.42 -23.94 9.83
CA GLU A 42 11.34 -24.91 10.08
C GLU A 42 11.07 -25.10 11.58
N GLN A 43 9.82 -25.43 11.89
CA GLN A 43 9.38 -25.79 13.23
C GLN A 43 8.38 -26.94 13.14
N LEU A 44 8.62 -28.00 13.92
CA LEU A 44 7.70 -29.12 14.09
C LEU A 44 7.43 -29.29 15.58
N GLU A 45 6.19 -29.10 16.00
CA GLU A 45 5.81 -29.13 17.41
C GLU A 45 4.41 -29.74 17.57
N THR A 46 4.11 -30.15 18.80
CA THR A 46 2.77 -30.60 19.21
C THR A 46 2.32 -29.77 20.40
N THR A 47 1.15 -29.15 20.31
CA THR A 47 0.57 -28.35 21.40
C THR A 47 -0.01 -29.23 22.50
N GLU A 48 -0.31 -28.63 23.66
CA GLU A 48 -1.03 -29.32 24.75
C GLU A 48 -2.46 -29.74 24.33
N ASP A 49 -3.02 -29.10 23.31
CA ASP A 49 -4.35 -29.40 22.76
C ASP A 49 -4.33 -30.48 21.66
N GLU A 50 -3.23 -31.24 21.55
CA GLU A 50 -3.06 -32.36 20.62
C GLU A 50 -3.08 -31.92 19.14
N ILE A 51 -2.64 -30.69 18.85
CA ILE A 51 -2.41 -30.21 17.49
C ILE A 51 -0.93 -30.35 17.15
N GLU A 52 -0.63 -31.21 16.17
CA GLU A 52 0.68 -31.25 15.52
C GLU A 52 0.73 -30.17 14.45
N TYR A 53 1.81 -29.39 14.41
CA TYR A 53 2.02 -28.42 13.36
C TYR A 53 3.45 -28.44 12.82
N PHE A 54 3.54 -28.24 11.52
CA PHE A 54 4.79 -28.08 10.78
C PHE A 54 4.75 -26.75 10.04
N ILE A 55 5.69 -25.86 10.35
CA ILE A 55 5.88 -24.58 9.66
C ILE A 55 7.21 -24.65 8.92
N LEU A 56 7.21 -24.18 7.68
CA LEU A 56 8.39 -24.00 6.83
C LEU A 56 8.35 -22.59 6.24
N ILE A 57 9.45 -21.85 6.40
CA ILE A 57 9.70 -20.57 5.75
C ILE A 57 10.90 -20.78 4.82
N ASP A 58 10.68 -20.67 3.51
CA ASP A 58 11.73 -20.69 2.49
C ASP A 58 12.11 -19.24 2.18
N LYS A 59 13.28 -18.83 2.65
CA LYS A 59 13.74 -17.43 2.52
C LYS A 59 14.11 -17.06 1.09
N ASP A 60 14.56 -18.03 0.29
CA ASP A 60 15.01 -17.78 -1.09
C ASP A 60 13.82 -17.68 -2.04
N GLN A 61 12.77 -18.48 -1.80
CA GLN A 61 11.53 -18.43 -2.58
C GLN A 61 10.51 -17.43 -2.06
N GLU A 62 10.77 -16.82 -0.90
CA GLU A 62 9.92 -15.82 -0.26
C GLU A 62 8.51 -16.31 0.02
N CYS A 63 8.42 -17.59 0.36
CA CYS A 63 7.17 -18.27 0.55
C CYS A 63 7.23 -19.21 1.77
N GLY A 64 6.09 -19.53 2.33
CA GLY A 64 5.99 -20.41 3.47
C GLY A 64 4.87 -21.41 3.37
N THR A 65 4.95 -22.45 4.18
CA THR A 65 3.94 -23.50 4.30
C THR A 65 3.68 -23.80 5.76
N ILE A 66 2.42 -23.96 6.12
CA ILE A 66 1.99 -24.45 7.42
C ILE A 66 1.10 -25.65 7.21
N ARG A 67 1.33 -26.69 8.00
CA ARG A 67 0.50 -27.90 8.04
C ARG A 67 0.08 -28.11 9.47
N LEU A 68 -1.21 -28.30 9.67
CA LEU A 68 -1.82 -28.61 10.95
C LEU A 68 -2.42 -30.01 10.87
N TYR A 69 -2.33 -30.76 11.96
CA TYR A 69 -2.93 -32.07 12.10
C TYR A 69 -3.52 -32.22 13.50
N ASN A 70 -4.82 -32.51 13.58
CA ASN A 70 -5.49 -32.75 14.85
C ASN A 70 -5.29 -34.22 15.27
N THR A 71 -4.37 -34.46 16.21
CA THR A 71 -4.09 -35.79 16.75
C THR A 71 -5.06 -36.23 17.85
N GLY A 72 -5.86 -35.29 18.37
CA GLY A 72 -6.80 -35.53 19.46
C GLY A 72 -8.12 -36.13 19.00
N ASP A 73 -8.95 -36.47 19.99
CA ASP A 73 -10.27 -37.11 19.78
C ASP A 73 -11.42 -36.10 19.63
N ASP A 74 -11.16 -34.80 19.78
CA ASP A 74 -12.16 -33.73 19.76
C ASP A 74 -11.96 -32.76 18.59
N PHE A 75 -13.04 -32.08 18.20
CA PHE A 75 -13.00 -30.93 17.29
C PHE A 75 -12.17 -29.77 17.85
N ARG A 76 -11.41 -29.10 16.97
CA ARG A 76 -10.56 -27.95 17.31
C ARG A 76 -10.66 -26.83 16.29
N ILE A 77 -10.63 -25.58 16.76
CA ILE A 77 -10.43 -24.40 15.92
C ILE A 77 -9.03 -23.88 16.21
N VAL A 78 -8.18 -23.80 15.19
CA VAL A 78 -6.80 -23.33 15.35
C VAL A 78 -6.69 -21.95 14.75
N LEU A 79 -6.29 -20.95 15.53
CA LEU A 79 -5.94 -19.64 15.01
C LEU A 79 -4.51 -19.67 14.48
N VAL A 80 -4.33 -19.23 13.25
CA VAL A 80 -3.01 -18.98 12.64
C VAL A 80 -2.96 -17.52 12.25
N SER A 81 -1.83 -16.87 12.49
CA SER A 81 -1.57 -15.50 12.04
C SER A 81 -0.17 -15.42 11.46
N ILE A 82 -0.07 -14.90 10.24
CA ILE A 82 1.16 -14.85 9.46
C ILE A 82 1.46 -13.39 9.17
N PHE A 83 2.66 -12.94 9.54
CA PHE A 83 3.11 -11.56 9.41
C PHE A 83 4.41 -11.49 8.60
N ALA A 84 4.59 -10.41 7.85
CA ALA A 84 5.89 -9.98 7.37
C ALA A 84 6.04 -8.48 7.62
N ASP A 85 7.16 -8.07 8.24
CA ASP A 85 7.41 -6.72 8.74
C ASP A 85 6.25 -6.17 9.56
N GLU A 86 5.79 -6.98 10.52
CA GLU A 86 4.64 -6.70 11.40
C GLU A 86 3.28 -6.56 10.68
N LYS A 87 3.24 -6.69 9.35
CA LYS A 87 2.02 -6.56 8.53
C LYS A 87 1.39 -7.94 8.32
N ASP A 88 0.10 -8.08 8.62
CA ASP A 88 -0.66 -9.33 8.46
C ASP A 88 -0.75 -9.74 6.98
N ILE A 89 -0.25 -10.94 6.67
CA ILE A 89 -0.36 -11.62 5.37
C ILE A 89 -1.68 -12.37 5.30
N LEU A 90 -1.91 -13.22 6.29
CA LEU A 90 -3.02 -14.15 6.34
C LEU A 90 -3.28 -14.53 7.80
N SER A 91 -4.54 -14.50 8.21
CA SER A 91 -4.97 -14.96 9.54
C SER A 91 -6.12 -15.98 9.46
N PRO A 92 -5.86 -17.23 9.03
CA PRO A 92 -6.91 -18.22 8.89
C PRO A 92 -7.28 -18.84 10.25
N SER A 93 -8.49 -19.38 10.35
CA SER A 93 -8.96 -20.11 11.52
C SER A 93 -9.55 -21.47 11.14
N PRO A 94 -8.72 -22.43 10.66
CA PRO A 94 -9.21 -23.74 10.26
C PRO A 94 -9.89 -24.48 11.41
N GLU A 95 -11.01 -25.11 11.06
CA GLU A 95 -11.76 -26.04 11.90
C GLU A 95 -11.30 -27.47 11.55
N LEU A 96 -10.85 -28.23 12.54
CA LEU A 96 -10.25 -29.56 12.36
C LEU A 96 -11.01 -30.62 13.17
N GLU A 97 -11.58 -31.60 12.48
CA GLU A 97 -12.09 -32.83 13.08
C GLU A 97 -10.94 -33.75 13.56
N PRO A 98 -11.22 -34.74 14.42
CA PRO A 98 -10.23 -35.74 14.83
C PRO A 98 -9.58 -36.46 13.64
N GLY A 99 -8.26 -36.41 13.54
CA GLY A 99 -7.49 -36.99 12.43
C GLY A 99 -7.54 -36.19 11.13
N GLU A 100 -8.08 -34.97 11.14
CA GLU A 100 -8.06 -34.06 10.00
C GLU A 100 -6.72 -33.33 9.89
N ASN A 101 -6.29 -33.10 8.65
CA ASN A 101 -5.17 -32.23 8.34
C ASN A 101 -5.64 -31.00 7.56
N TRP A 102 -4.94 -29.89 7.76
CA TRP A 102 -5.10 -28.68 6.98
C TRP A 102 -3.73 -28.15 6.59
N SER A 103 -3.64 -27.54 5.42
CA SER A 103 -2.40 -26.89 4.98
C SER A 103 -2.69 -25.68 4.12
N THR A 104 -1.84 -24.66 4.24
CA THR A 104 -1.82 -23.54 3.30
C THR A 104 -0.38 -23.16 2.99
N THR A 105 -0.17 -22.64 1.79
CA THR A 105 1.03 -21.91 1.39
C THR A 105 0.74 -20.41 1.40
N TRP A 106 1.78 -19.60 1.52
CA TRP A 106 1.68 -18.15 1.36
C TRP A 106 2.94 -17.59 0.72
N ASP A 107 2.77 -16.49 -0.01
CA ASP A 107 3.83 -15.64 -0.54
C ASP A 107 3.93 -14.39 0.34
N PHE A 108 5.09 -14.17 0.93
CA PHE A 108 5.36 -12.99 1.77
C PHE A 108 6.19 -11.92 1.06
N SER A 109 6.64 -12.16 -0.18
CA SER A 109 7.39 -11.18 -0.97
C SER A 109 6.66 -9.84 -1.03
N GLN A 110 5.34 -9.87 -1.27
CA GLN A 110 4.49 -8.69 -1.40
C GLN A 110 4.36 -7.87 -0.11
N LYS A 111 4.84 -8.30 1.06
CA LYS A 111 4.62 -7.58 2.33
C LYS A 111 5.78 -6.72 2.77
N TYR A 112 6.95 -6.92 2.19
CA TYR A 112 8.13 -6.23 2.66
C TYR A 112 7.95 -4.73 2.65
N ASP A 113 8.52 -4.11 3.67
CA ASP A 113 8.79 -2.71 3.67
C ASP A 113 10.05 -2.45 2.84
N VAL A 114 9.90 -1.94 1.62
CA VAL A 114 11.01 -1.85 0.65
C VAL A 114 12.12 -0.88 1.10
N THR A 115 11.92 -0.11 2.16
CA THR A 115 12.94 0.79 2.73
C THR A 115 13.85 0.09 3.75
N ASN A 116 13.58 -1.17 4.10
CA ASN A 116 14.39 -1.95 5.04
C ASN A 116 15.20 -3.01 4.31
N GLU A 117 16.43 -3.27 4.78
CA GLU A 117 17.28 -4.36 4.26
C GLU A 117 17.00 -5.72 4.92
N THR A 118 16.48 -5.70 6.15
CA THR A 118 16.18 -6.90 6.93
C THR A 118 14.68 -6.97 7.19
N HIS A 119 14.08 -8.07 6.76
CA HIS A 119 12.66 -8.31 6.94
C HIS A 119 12.39 -9.44 7.92
N SER A 120 11.36 -9.28 8.74
CA SER A 120 10.93 -10.29 9.70
C SER A 120 9.70 -11.00 9.17
N VAL A 121 9.72 -12.34 9.13
CA VAL A 121 8.54 -13.18 8.85
C VAL A 121 8.20 -13.92 10.13
N ARG A 122 6.97 -13.76 10.61
CA ARG A 122 6.49 -14.39 11.84
C ARG A 122 5.23 -15.20 11.59
N VAL A 123 5.23 -16.44 12.04
CA VAL A 123 4.05 -17.32 12.05
C VAL A 123 3.67 -17.59 13.51
N SER A 124 2.49 -17.12 13.89
CA SER A 124 1.89 -17.35 15.20
C SER A 124 0.76 -18.36 15.10
N THR A 125 0.72 -19.31 16.04
CA THR A 125 -0.31 -20.37 16.10
C THR A 125 -0.76 -20.56 17.55
N THR A 126 -1.47 -21.63 17.88
CA THR A 126 -1.75 -22.00 19.29
C THR A 126 -0.51 -22.46 20.07
N GLY A 127 0.64 -22.67 19.41
CA GLY A 127 1.94 -22.96 20.03
C GLY A 127 2.93 -21.78 19.96
N PRO A 128 4.23 -22.02 20.26
CA PRO A 128 5.28 -21.01 20.10
C PRO A 128 5.34 -20.43 18.68
N ASP A 129 5.55 -19.11 18.60
CA ASP A 129 5.77 -18.40 17.33
C ASP A 129 7.07 -18.86 16.65
N LEU A 130 7.03 -19.01 15.32
CA LEU A 130 8.23 -19.12 14.49
C LEU A 130 8.53 -17.75 13.90
N GLU A 131 9.77 -17.28 14.04
CA GLU A 131 10.23 -16.03 13.45
C GLU A 131 11.50 -16.29 12.63
N ALA A 132 11.57 -15.67 11.45
CA ALA A 132 12.70 -15.76 10.55
C ALA A 132 13.05 -14.37 10.01
N ASN A 133 14.34 -14.02 10.05
CA ASN A 133 14.85 -12.82 9.40
C ASN A 133 15.38 -13.15 8.00
N ILE A 134 15.08 -12.27 7.05
CA ILE A 134 15.42 -12.37 5.64
C ILE A 134 16.13 -11.09 5.25
N GLU A 135 17.36 -11.22 4.75
CA GLU A 135 18.11 -10.09 4.23
C GLU A 135 17.74 -9.92 2.76
N LYS A 136 17.09 -8.81 2.43
CA LYS A 136 16.75 -8.45 1.06
C LYS A 136 16.84 -6.94 0.90
N ASP A 137 17.66 -6.55 -0.07
CA ASP A 137 17.78 -5.16 -0.48
C ASP A 137 16.89 -4.94 -1.71
N PHE A 138 16.17 -3.84 -1.72
CA PHE A 138 15.33 -3.43 -2.84
C PHE A 138 15.98 -2.25 -3.53
N ASP A 139 16.32 -2.42 -4.82
CA ASP A 139 16.76 -1.29 -5.62
C ASP A 139 15.55 -0.40 -5.94
N LEU A 140 15.37 0.66 -5.15
CA LEU A 140 14.33 1.66 -5.31
C LEU A 140 14.45 2.48 -6.61
N SER A 141 15.53 2.30 -7.38
CA SER A 141 15.63 2.83 -8.74
C SER A 141 15.07 1.89 -9.81
N GLU A 142 14.72 0.64 -9.46
CA GLU A 142 14.12 -0.32 -10.38
C GLU A 142 12.63 -0.02 -10.64
N PRO A 143 12.17 -0.13 -11.90
CA PRO A 143 10.79 0.20 -12.27
C PRO A 143 9.74 -0.77 -11.72
N ASP A 144 10.17 -1.93 -11.19
CA ASP A 144 9.27 -2.98 -10.69
C ASP A 144 8.68 -2.65 -9.30
N ILE A 145 9.21 -1.62 -8.61
CA ILE A 145 8.64 -1.05 -7.38
C ILE A 145 8.12 0.35 -7.71
N PRO A 146 6.90 0.46 -8.26
CA PRO A 146 6.39 1.75 -8.68
C PRO A 146 6.19 2.69 -7.48
N ALA A 147 6.38 3.99 -7.72
CA ALA A 147 6.12 5.02 -6.74
C ALA A 147 4.70 5.03 -6.22
N GLN A 148 4.55 5.32 -4.93
CA GLN A 148 3.31 5.91 -4.45
C GLN A 148 3.08 7.20 -5.25
N GLN A 149 1.88 7.35 -5.77
CA GLN A 149 1.49 8.47 -6.62
C GLN A 149 0.61 9.41 -5.84
N ILE A 150 0.90 10.70 -5.92
CA ILE A 150 0.01 11.77 -5.50
C ILE A 150 -1.13 11.82 -6.52
N THR A 151 -2.33 11.44 -6.09
CA THR A 151 -3.50 11.35 -6.97
C THR A 151 -4.46 12.52 -6.78
N ASP A 152 -4.45 13.13 -5.60
CA ASP A 152 -5.31 14.28 -5.30
C ASP A 152 -4.69 15.21 -4.25
N VAL A 153 -5.08 16.48 -4.31
CA VAL A 153 -4.67 17.52 -3.36
C VAL A 153 -5.89 18.37 -3.05
N HIS A 154 -6.25 18.42 -1.77
CA HIS A 154 -7.29 19.32 -1.26
C HIS A 154 -6.70 20.32 -0.27
N LEU A 155 -7.24 21.53 -0.26
CA LEU A 155 -6.90 22.57 0.70
C LEU A 155 -8.07 22.74 1.66
N ASN A 156 -7.84 22.49 2.93
CA ASN A 156 -8.86 22.55 3.98
C ASN A 156 -8.52 23.66 4.98
N GLU A 157 -9.55 24.21 5.62
CA GLU A 157 -9.39 25.08 6.79
C GLU A 157 -9.43 24.25 8.08
N GLU A 158 -8.53 24.57 9.00
CA GLU A 158 -8.59 24.08 10.38
C GLU A 158 -8.44 25.26 11.37
N ILE A 159 -8.87 25.05 12.61
CA ILE A 159 -8.64 25.98 13.71
C ILE A 159 -7.58 25.37 14.61
N ASP A 160 -6.47 26.07 14.80
CA ASP A 160 -5.37 25.59 15.64
C ASP A 160 -5.70 25.64 17.15
N GLU A 161 -4.75 25.25 17.99
CA GLU A 161 -4.93 25.26 19.44
C GLU A 161 -5.10 26.67 20.05
N GLU A 162 -4.66 27.71 19.33
CA GLU A 162 -4.73 29.12 19.73
C GLU A 162 -6.04 29.79 19.27
N GLY A 163 -6.79 29.13 18.38
CA GLY A 163 -8.04 29.60 17.81
C GLY A 163 -7.87 30.37 16.50
N ASP A 164 -6.68 30.34 15.91
CA ASP A 164 -6.37 30.95 14.63
C ASP A 164 -6.75 30.00 13.48
N ARG A 165 -7.13 30.59 12.34
CA ARG A 165 -7.46 29.84 11.12
C ARG A 165 -6.17 29.49 10.40
N ILE A 166 -5.99 28.22 10.07
CA ILE A 166 -4.83 27.72 9.33
C ILE A 166 -5.28 26.98 8.07
N ALA A 167 -4.46 27.04 7.02
CA ALA A 167 -4.65 26.24 5.83
C ALA A 167 -3.94 24.88 5.97
N LYS A 168 -4.52 23.82 5.41
CA LYS A 168 -3.96 22.46 5.44
C LYS A 168 -4.08 21.79 4.09
N ALA A 169 -2.98 21.23 3.58
CA ALA A 169 -2.98 20.37 2.42
C ALA A 169 -3.32 18.93 2.81
N ALA A 170 -4.44 18.42 2.32
CA ALA A 170 -4.79 17.00 2.35
C ALA A 170 -4.30 16.34 1.05
N VAL A 171 -3.20 15.61 1.14
CA VAL A 171 -2.52 14.98 0.00
C VAL A 171 -2.88 13.50 -0.04
N THR A 172 -3.53 13.06 -1.10
CA THR A 172 -3.94 11.66 -1.25
C THR A 172 -2.95 10.90 -2.12
N PHE A 173 -2.56 9.73 -1.64
CA PHE A 173 -1.62 8.83 -2.29
C PHE A 173 -2.32 7.54 -2.69
N GLU A 174 -1.94 7.00 -3.84
CA GLU A 174 -2.22 5.61 -4.22
C GLU A 174 -0.88 4.86 -4.30
N ASN A 175 -0.84 3.62 -3.82
CA ASN A 175 0.34 2.77 -3.94
C ASN A 175 0.08 1.66 -4.96
N PRO A 176 0.54 1.82 -6.21
CA PRO A 176 0.42 0.78 -7.23
C PRO A 176 1.34 -0.43 -6.98
N SER A 177 2.29 -0.32 -6.04
CA SER A 177 3.18 -1.42 -5.68
C SER A 177 2.43 -2.46 -4.83
N PRO A 178 2.67 -3.76 -5.03
CA PRO A 178 2.17 -4.77 -4.10
C PRO A 178 2.80 -4.64 -2.71
N HIS A 179 3.95 -3.96 -2.61
CA HIS A 179 4.71 -3.72 -1.39
C HIS A 179 4.35 -2.36 -0.78
N ALA A 180 4.45 -2.25 0.55
CA ALA A 180 4.38 -0.94 1.20
C ALA A 180 5.66 -0.16 0.90
N ASN A 181 5.53 1.12 0.58
CA ASN A 181 6.66 1.99 0.28
C ASN A 181 6.54 3.31 1.06
N PRO A 182 6.75 3.30 2.39
CA PRO A 182 6.69 4.51 3.19
C PRO A 182 7.71 5.53 2.66
N GLY A 183 7.33 6.80 2.70
CA GLY A 183 8.25 7.88 2.38
C GLY A 183 7.80 9.17 3.04
N HIS A 184 8.50 10.25 2.72
CA HIS A 184 8.15 11.58 3.16
C HIS A 184 7.47 12.35 2.05
N VAL A 185 6.40 13.07 2.40
CA VAL A 185 5.82 14.09 1.55
C VAL A 185 6.23 15.46 2.07
N PHE A 186 6.67 16.33 1.17
CA PHE A 186 7.03 17.71 1.46
C PHE A 186 6.15 18.65 0.66
N VAL A 187 5.69 19.73 1.29
CA VAL A 187 4.96 20.81 0.63
C VAL A 187 5.78 22.09 0.69
N HIS A 188 5.95 22.72 -0.46
CA HIS A 188 6.55 24.05 -0.57
C HIS A 188 5.57 24.97 -1.28
N THR A 189 5.29 26.12 -0.67
CA THR A 189 4.49 27.20 -1.25
C THR A 189 5.28 28.50 -1.12
N THR A 190 4.66 29.62 -1.49
CA THR A 190 5.27 30.94 -1.32
C THR A 190 5.55 31.29 0.15
N GLU A 191 4.69 30.83 1.07
CA GLU A 191 4.82 31.12 2.51
C GLU A 191 5.29 29.89 3.31
N THR A 192 4.97 28.67 2.86
CA THR A 192 5.36 27.41 3.49
C THR A 192 6.71 26.91 2.93
N HIS A 193 7.71 26.75 3.80
CA HIS A 193 9.09 26.44 3.40
C HIS A 193 9.52 25.00 3.72
N GLY A 194 8.70 24.03 3.33
CA GLY A 194 9.06 22.61 3.38
C GLY A 194 8.52 21.85 4.58
N GLU A 195 7.25 22.11 4.93
CA GLU A 195 6.53 21.26 5.87
C GLU A 195 6.38 19.85 5.32
N SER A 196 6.43 18.86 6.22
CA SER A 196 6.50 17.46 5.82
C SER A 196 5.68 16.54 6.71
N ASP A 197 5.21 15.44 6.12
CA ASP A 197 4.53 14.35 6.84
C ASP A 197 4.98 12.99 6.28
N LEU A 198 4.62 11.91 6.98
CA LEU A 198 4.78 10.55 6.49
C LEU A 198 3.72 10.27 5.42
N ALA A 199 4.15 9.80 4.26
CA ALA A 199 3.32 9.26 3.20
C ALA A 199 3.39 7.74 3.22
N LEU A 200 2.32 7.10 3.68
CA LEU A 200 2.19 5.66 3.71
C LEU A 200 0.77 5.28 3.31
N VAL A 201 0.63 4.57 2.19
CA VAL A 201 -0.60 3.83 1.87
C VAL A 201 -0.47 2.45 2.51
N PRO A 202 -1.27 2.14 3.56
CA PRO A 202 -1.23 0.84 4.18
C PRO A 202 -1.57 -0.25 3.18
N ARG A 203 -0.96 -1.43 3.32
CA ARG A 203 -1.32 -2.56 2.46
C ARG A 203 -2.77 -2.97 2.73
N ASN A 204 -3.52 -3.20 1.65
CA ASN A 204 -4.96 -3.46 1.59
C ASN A 204 -5.84 -2.19 1.58
N GLU A 205 -5.26 -1.01 1.57
CA GLU A 205 -5.96 0.23 1.26
C GLU A 205 -5.64 0.63 -0.19
N GLU A 206 -6.63 1.17 -0.90
CA GLU A 206 -6.42 1.67 -2.26
C GLU A 206 -5.68 3.01 -2.23
N SER A 207 -5.91 3.81 -1.19
CA SER A 207 -5.32 5.12 -0.99
C SER A 207 -5.22 5.49 0.48
N ALA A 208 -4.35 6.47 0.78
CA ALA A 208 -4.25 7.10 2.09
C ALA A 208 -4.04 8.61 1.93
N THR A 209 -4.41 9.40 2.94
CA THR A 209 -4.29 10.87 2.90
C THR A 209 -3.43 11.35 4.06
N SER A 210 -2.38 12.12 3.76
CA SER A 210 -1.58 12.86 4.74
C SER A 210 -2.05 14.31 4.82
N TYR A 211 -1.91 14.92 6.00
CA TYR A 211 -2.43 16.27 6.26
C TYR A 211 -1.31 17.19 6.74
N ILE A 212 -0.95 18.16 5.90
CA ILE A 212 0.23 19.00 6.09
C ILE A 212 -0.23 20.43 6.31
N GLU A 213 0.12 21.00 7.46
CA GLU A 213 -0.19 22.40 7.79
C GLU A 213 0.62 23.33 6.89
N LEU A 214 0.01 24.45 6.50
CA LEU A 214 0.60 25.46 5.63
C LEU A 214 0.64 26.81 6.36
N ASP A 215 1.72 27.56 6.14
CA ASP A 215 1.89 28.93 6.63
C ASP A 215 1.12 29.96 5.77
N ASP A 216 0.44 29.51 4.72
CA ASP A 216 -0.32 30.35 3.80
C ASP A 216 -1.64 30.87 4.42
N ASP A 217 -2.05 32.08 4.02
CA ASP A 217 -3.33 32.67 4.42
C ASP A 217 -4.51 31.86 3.86
N PRO A 218 -5.42 31.33 4.70
CA PRO A 218 -6.55 30.52 4.25
C PRO A 218 -7.56 31.29 3.39
N ASP A 219 -7.56 32.63 3.43
CA ASP A 219 -8.40 33.46 2.56
C ASP A 219 -7.76 33.73 1.17
N GLY A 220 -6.51 33.28 0.96
CA GLY A 220 -5.72 33.49 -0.24
C GLY A 220 -5.81 32.37 -1.28
N THR A 221 -5.25 32.64 -2.46
CA THR A 221 -4.90 31.58 -3.41
C THR A 221 -3.56 30.99 -2.98
N ILE A 222 -3.54 29.68 -2.74
CA ILE A 222 -2.34 28.93 -2.37
C ILE A 222 -1.81 28.26 -3.63
N GLU A 223 -0.52 28.39 -3.87
CA GLU A 223 0.19 27.81 -5.01
C GLU A 223 1.52 27.23 -4.54
N GLY A 224 1.85 26.04 -5.01
CA GLY A 224 3.07 25.38 -4.60
C GLY A 224 3.34 24.08 -5.32
N GLU A 225 4.27 23.32 -4.75
CA GLU A 225 4.68 22.00 -5.19
C GLU A 225 4.62 21.02 -4.02
N ILE A 226 4.32 19.77 -4.36
CA ILE A 226 4.29 18.65 -3.42
C ILE A 226 5.22 17.58 -3.96
N ARG A 227 6.10 17.09 -3.10
CA ARG A 227 7.12 16.09 -3.43
C ARG A 227 7.01 14.90 -2.49
N TYR A 228 6.77 13.72 -3.04
CA TYR A 228 6.92 12.45 -2.34
C TYR A 228 8.30 11.87 -2.66
N THR A 229 9.00 11.36 -1.64
CA THR A 229 10.29 10.69 -1.76
C THR A 229 10.46 9.62 -0.69
N THR A 230 11.02 8.48 -1.05
CA THR A 230 11.43 7.42 -0.09
C THR A 230 12.77 7.72 0.57
N GLU A 231 13.56 8.58 -0.08
CA GLU A 231 14.88 9.04 0.39
C GLU A 231 14.82 10.51 0.82
N LEU A 232 15.95 11.09 1.19
CA LEU A 232 16.06 12.51 1.53
C LEU A 232 15.76 13.40 0.31
N ILE A 233 15.02 14.50 0.52
CA ILE A 233 14.57 15.44 -0.53
C ILE A 233 15.70 16.08 -1.38
N HIS A 234 16.93 16.09 -0.87
CA HIS A 234 18.11 16.66 -1.53
C HIS A 234 18.94 15.65 -2.30
N GLU A 235 18.64 14.36 -2.16
CA GLU A 235 19.33 13.32 -2.92
C GLU A 235 18.76 13.26 -4.33
N ASP A 236 19.38 12.50 -5.23
CA ASP A 236 18.81 12.15 -6.55
C ASP A 236 18.59 10.64 -6.69
N ALA A 237 18.20 10.02 -5.57
CA ALA A 237 17.94 8.60 -5.41
C ALA A 237 16.54 8.34 -4.85
N GLY A 238 16.13 7.08 -4.92
CA GLY A 238 14.85 6.60 -4.41
C GLY A 238 13.67 6.81 -5.36
N VAL A 239 12.51 6.37 -4.88
CA VAL A 239 11.25 6.44 -5.58
C VAL A 239 10.59 7.79 -5.31
N ARG A 240 10.04 8.44 -6.35
CA ARG A 240 9.50 9.80 -6.26
C ARG A 240 8.21 9.98 -7.05
N ASP A 241 7.38 10.90 -6.54
CA ASP A 241 6.31 11.50 -7.32
C ASP A 241 6.17 12.97 -6.95
N GLN A 242 5.78 13.80 -7.93
CA GLN A 242 5.83 15.25 -7.78
C GLN A 242 4.70 15.92 -8.55
N VAL A 243 4.04 16.87 -7.89
CA VAL A 243 2.95 17.65 -8.49
C VAL A 243 3.08 19.12 -8.13
N TRP A 244 2.72 19.97 -9.08
CA TRP A 244 2.35 21.35 -8.84
C TRP A 244 0.87 21.44 -8.48
N PHE A 245 0.50 22.35 -7.59
CA PHE A 245 -0.90 22.62 -7.28
C PHE A 245 -1.20 24.11 -7.11
N ARG A 246 -2.46 24.47 -7.36
CA ARG A 246 -3.00 25.82 -7.12
C ARG A 246 -4.48 25.79 -6.81
N GLY A 247 -4.91 26.48 -5.76
CA GLY A 247 -6.32 26.56 -5.39
C GLY A 247 -6.61 27.54 -4.27
N GLU A 248 -7.84 27.48 -3.77
CA GLU A 248 -8.32 28.20 -2.59
C GLU A 248 -8.80 27.17 -1.56
N VAL A 249 -8.74 27.51 -0.27
CA VAL A 249 -9.23 26.64 0.82
C VAL A 249 -10.74 26.37 0.65
N ASP A 250 -11.13 25.11 0.84
CA ASP A 250 -12.48 24.58 0.58
C ASP A 250 -12.99 24.80 -0.87
N GLY A 251 -12.06 25.16 -1.77
CA GLY A 251 -12.31 25.47 -3.17
C GLY A 251 -11.87 24.35 -4.11
N ASN A 252 -11.84 24.68 -5.41
CA ASN A 252 -11.27 23.78 -6.41
C ASN A 252 -9.75 23.95 -6.42
N VAL A 253 -9.04 22.83 -6.38
CA VAL A 253 -7.58 22.77 -6.54
C VAL A 253 -7.26 22.20 -7.92
N THR A 254 -6.36 22.86 -8.64
CA THR A 254 -5.77 22.33 -9.88
C THR A 254 -4.48 21.63 -9.52
N VAL A 255 -4.33 20.38 -9.95
CA VAL A 255 -3.12 19.57 -9.73
C VAL A 255 -2.53 19.18 -11.08
N GLN A 256 -1.22 19.35 -11.25
CA GLN A 256 -0.51 19.00 -12.48
C GLN A 256 0.78 18.27 -12.13
N ARG A 257 1.04 17.14 -12.77
CA ARG A 257 2.33 16.44 -12.62
C ARG A 257 3.44 17.29 -13.23
N GLN A 258 4.50 17.49 -12.46
CA GLN A 258 5.67 18.25 -12.87
C GLN A 258 6.91 17.65 -12.22
N GLU A 259 7.97 17.48 -13.02
CA GLU A 259 9.27 17.08 -12.51
C GLU A 259 10.04 18.32 -12.05
N PHE A 260 10.53 18.28 -10.81
CA PHE A 260 11.36 19.29 -10.17
C PHE A 260 12.73 18.68 -9.81
N GLU A 261 13.78 19.51 -9.92
CA GLU A 261 15.13 19.12 -9.51
C GLU A 261 15.21 18.90 -7.99
N PRO A 262 16.11 18.04 -7.47
CA PRO A 262 16.36 17.91 -6.04
C PRO A 262 16.65 19.25 -5.36
N VAL A 263 16.19 19.41 -4.11
CA VAL A 263 16.27 20.70 -3.39
C VAL A 263 16.89 20.55 -2.02
N ALA A 264 17.49 21.63 -1.52
CA ALA A 264 18.06 21.67 -0.18
C ALA A 264 16.99 21.36 0.89
N HIS A 265 17.37 20.61 1.92
CA HIS A 265 16.48 20.26 3.02
C HIS A 265 15.94 21.51 3.74
N PRO A 266 14.69 21.50 4.26
CA PRO A 266 14.09 22.65 4.97
C PRO A 266 14.91 23.18 6.16
N THR A 267 15.75 22.33 6.75
CA THR A 267 16.64 22.66 7.88
C THR A 267 18.07 23.04 7.48
N ALA A 268 18.38 23.15 6.19
CA ALA A 268 19.69 23.58 5.71
C ALA A 268 19.97 25.06 6.01
N ASP A 269 21.25 25.47 5.98
CA ASP A 269 21.65 26.87 6.16
C ASP A 269 21.04 27.81 5.10
N ASP A 270 20.79 27.27 3.90
CA ASP A 270 20.12 27.93 2.79
C ASP A 270 19.03 26.98 2.25
N PRO A 271 17.85 26.96 2.91
CA PRO A 271 16.78 26.02 2.55
C PRO A 271 16.12 26.45 1.25
N TYR A 272 15.57 25.47 0.53
CA TYR A 272 14.82 25.75 -0.69
C TYR A 272 13.59 26.62 -0.42
N ARG A 273 13.29 27.48 -1.39
CA ARG A 273 12.14 28.36 -1.37
C ARG A 273 11.45 28.29 -2.72
N TYR A 274 10.16 28.00 -2.69
CA TYR A 274 9.35 28.05 -3.88
C TYR A 274 9.17 29.51 -4.32
N ASP A 275 9.51 29.81 -5.58
CA ASP A 275 9.28 31.13 -6.19
C ASP A 275 8.47 30.95 -7.48
N THR A 276 7.31 31.60 -7.53
CA THR A 276 6.36 31.57 -8.66
C THR A 276 6.95 32.08 -9.98
N ASN A 277 8.07 32.82 -9.94
CA ASN A 277 8.67 33.42 -11.14
C ASN A 277 9.47 32.41 -11.98
N GLU A 278 9.96 31.32 -11.40
CA GLU A 278 10.81 30.34 -12.11
C GLU A 278 10.03 29.10 -12.58
N SER A 279 8.96 28.70 -11.89
CA SER A 279 8.28 27.42 -12.10
C SER A 279 7.10 27.43 -13.11
N VAL A 280 6.40 28.57 -13.27
CA VAL A 280 5.07 28.58 -13.94
C VAL A 280 5.12 28.99 -15.43
N SER A 281 6.12 29.76 -15.84
CA SER A 281 6.09 30.47 -17.13
C SER A 281 6.23 29.57 -18.37
N GLU A 282 6.78 28.36 -18.24
CA GLU A 282 7.10 27.52 -19.41
C GLU A 282 6.12 26.37 -19.68
N HIS A 283 5.24 26.01 -18.75
CA HIS A 283 4.55 24.69 -18.82
C HIS A 283 3.02 24.70 -18.66
N ILE A 284 2.34 25.84 -18.68
CA ILE A 284 0.86 25.88 -18.70
C ILE A 284 0.36 25.10 -19.95
N PRO A 285 -0.35 23.96 -19.78
CA PRO A 285 -0.84 23.19 -20.92
C PRO A 285 -1.81 24.05 -21.75
N PRO A 286 -1.82 23.92 -23.09
CA PRO A 286 -2.62 24.77 -23.98
C PRO A 286 -4.13 24.80 -23.68
N SER A 287 -4.64 23.83 -22.92
CA SER A 287 -6.04 23.76 -22.49
C SER A 287 -6.42 24.88 -21.54
N GLU A 288 -5.49 25.43 -20.74
CA GLU A 288 -5.78 26.55 -19.83
C GLU A 288 -5.50 27.92 -20.46
N GLN A 289 -4.67 27.98 -21.49
CA GLN A 289 -4.50 29.22 -22.28
C GLN A 289 -5.76 29.62 -23.07
N LEU A 290 -6.72 28.69 -23.25
CA LEU A 290 -7.91 28.89 -24.07
C LEU A 290 -9.11 29.55 -23.36
N VAL A 291 -9.02 29.82 -22.05
CA VAL A 291 -10.14 30.48 -21.30
C VAL A 291 -9.89 31.98 -21.06
N ALA A 292 -8.83 32.56 -21.65
CA ALA A 292 -8.68 34.02 -21.73
C ALA A 292 -9.71 34.61 -22.72
N GLY A 293 -10.96 34.73 -22.27
CA GLY A 293 -12.06 35.33 -23.01
C GLY A 293 -11.78 36.78 -23.36
N LEU A 294 -11.45 37.03 -24.62
CA LEU A 294 -11.30 38.39 -25.15
C LEU A 294 -12.69 39.02 -25.34
N LEU A 295 -13.14 39.84 -24.39
CA LEU A 295 -14.36 40.65 -24.51
C LEU A 295 -14.15 41.79 -25.53
N ILE A 296 -14.38 41.53 -26.81
CA ILE A 296 -14.59 42.60 -27.80
C ILE A 296 -16.10 42.76 -28.00
N GLY A 297 -16.68 43.79 -27.38
CA GLY A 297 -18.01 44.28 -27.75
C GLY A 297 -19.19 43.34 -27.38
N GLY A 298 -19.13 42.67 -26.23
CA GLY A 298 -20.31 42.02 -25.63
C GLY A 298 -20.75 40.70 -26.26
N VAL A 299 -19.92 40.06 -27.07
CA VAL A 299 -20.17 38.72 -27.62
C VAL A 299 -19.07 37.77 -27.18
N LEU A 300 -19.45 36.74 -26.42
CA LEU A 300 -18.57 35.61 -26.09
C LEU A 300 -18.38 34.76 -27.35
N VAL A 301 -17.16 34.69 -27.88
CA VAL A 301 -16.81 33.79 -28.99
C VAL A 301 -16.06 32.60 -28.42
N ILE A 302 -16.71 31.44 -28.39
CA ILE A 302 -16.06 30.17 -28.01
C ILE A 302 -15.57 29.50 -29.31
N VAL A 303 -14.26 29.33 -29.45
CA VAL A 303 -13.66 28.58 -30.56
C VAL A 303 -13.33 27.18 -30.07
N ILE A 304 -14.13 26.18 -30.47
CA ILE A 304 -13.86 24.77 -30.18
C ILE A 304 -13.04 24.19 -31.33
N GLY A 305 -11.72 24.09 -31.15
CA GLY A 305 -10.83 23.39 -32.07
C GLY A 305 -10.77 21.90 -31.74
N ARG A 306 -11.38 21.05 -32.57
CA ARG A 306 -11.31 19.58 -32.43
C ARG A 306 -10.05 19.08 -33.16
N ARG A 307 -9.00 18.68 -32.43
CA ARG A 307 -7.80 18.08 -33.01
C ARG A 307 -7.89 16.55 -32.92
N TYR A 308 -7.99 15.90 -34.08
CA TYR A 308 -7.87 14.44 -34.20
C TYR A 308 -6.39 14.06 -34.08
N TRP A 309 -6.08 13.09 -33.21
CA TRP A 309 -4.80 12.39 -33.19
C TRP A 309 -4.95 11.06 -33.95
N ASN A 310 -3.97 10.77 -34.82
CA ASN A 310 -3.65 9.45 -35.36
C ASN A 310 -2.55 8.84 -34.49
#